data_AF-A0A3D4YET2-F1
#
_entry.id   AF-A0A3D4YET2-F1
#
_cell.length_a   1.000
_cell.length_b   1.000
_cell.length_c   1.000
_cell.angle_alpha   90.00
_cell.angle_beta   90.00
_cell.angle_gamma   90.00
#
_symmetry.space_group_name_H-M   'P 1'
#
loop_
_entity.id
_entity.type
_entity.pdbx_description
1 polymer ?
#
loop_
_entity_poly.entity_id
_entity_poly.type
_entity_poly.pdbx_seq_one_letter_code
_entity_poly.pdbx_strand_id
1 'polypeptide(L)'
;MENFYGIKRVIEPKEVLPISAWKIDNSRKIYPDELRLKVKRIHIESAGFRQICVESGNDEARIKERIRDIVIKRGKLHNPITDTGGLVFGTIEEIGGSFHNPQGLRVGQEVICNASLAAIPLYLQEIGKVHFGLSQIEAEGYALINESLPLIRKPEDLLVSLLLYTLDESGTLYSVHKCARDKQRSLVVGNSLLTNLLFGLAIRKAAGPDAEIVCLFDNNTDLGTRSSQLRVLLEKTFTSIHYVNIVKPVECLENLDVGLFDLSVNCADMAGAETINILSTRDNGVVYFANMINNYNIALYITEVIRRRIDIRCGEGYDPEYAPFDIALLKEISPYIPEGSLDGYTLADNVGYALRKNIKQQRTSLEQAGLTDDFICDSKSMRSVLEEILSVAKYDCNVLITGDTGVGKEKVASMIQKNSTRSNQPYIKINCASISEHLIESEFFGYEKGAFTGANTSGKKGYFEAADNGIIFLDEVGEL
;
A
#
# COMPACT_ATOMS: atom_id res chain seq x y z
N MET A 1 -11.16 -24.72 -11.19
CA MET A 1 -11.16 -23.99 -9.91
C MET A 1 -12.51 -23.30 -9.82
N GLU A 2 -13.38 -23.75 -8.91
CA GLU A 2 -14.63 -23.05 -8.65
C GLU A 2 -14.32 -21.59 -8.24
N ASN A 3 -15.25 -20.67 -8.52
CA ASN A 3 -15.06 -19.22 -8.50
C ASN A 3 -14.84 -18.64 -7.09
N PHE A 4 -13.69 -18.90 -6.48
CA PHE A 4 -13.35 -18.42 -5.14
C PHE A 4 -12.72 -17.01 -5.17
N TYR A 5 -12.86 -16.27 -4.08
CA TYR A 5 -12.09 -15.04 -3.78
C TYR A 5 -12.22 -13.91 -4.81
N GLY A 6 -13.37 -13.79 -5.49
CA GLY A 6 -13.66 -12.68 -6.40
C GLY A 6 -12.93 -12.71 -7.74
N ILE A 7 -12.24 -13.80 -8.11
CA ILE A 7 -11.44 -13.90 -9.35
C ILE A 7 -12.25 -13.58 -10.62
N LYS A 8 -13.56 -13.86 -10.65
CA LYS A 8 -14.45 -13.53 -11.78
C LYS A 8 -14.55 -12.05 -12.12
N ARG A 9 -14.16 -11.17 -11.20
CA ARG A 9 -14.10 -9.72 -11.40
C ARG A 9 -12.78 -9.32 -12.06
N VAL A 10 -11.79 -10.20 -12.16
CA VAL A 10 -10.48 -9.86 -12.71
C VAL A 10 -10.55 -9.70 -14.22
N ILE A 11 -10.10 -8.54 -14.71
CA ILE A 11 -10.01 -8.23 -16.15
C ILE A 11 -8.60 -8.54 -16.64
N GLU A 12 -7.56 -7.99 -16.00
CA GLU A 12 -6.17 -8.22 -16.40
C GLU A 12 -5.16 -8.04 -15.24
N PRO A 13 -4.09 -8.86 -15.20
CA PRO A 13 -3.96 -10.13 -15.93
C PRO A 13 -5.03 -11.15 -15.48
N LYS A 14 -5.40 -12.10 -16.33
CA LYS A 14 -6.34 -13.17 -15.92
C LYS A 14 -5.64 -14.16 -14.97
N GLU A 15 -6.44 -14.97 -14.27
CA GLU A 15 -5.97 -16.06 -13.39
C GLU A 15 -5.16 -15.61 -12.15
N VAL A 16 -5.20 -14.32 -11.81
CA VAL A 16 -4.67 -13.81 -10.54
C VAL A 16 -5.80 -13.47 -9.57
N LEU A 17 -5.46 -13.29 -8.30
CA LEU A 17 -6.41 -12.77 -7.31
C LEU A 17 -6.71 -11.29 -7.58
N PRO A 18 -7.90 -10.79 -7.20
CA PRO A 18 -8.24 -9.37 -7.34
C PRO A 18 -7.20 -8.41 -6.75
N ILE A 19 -6.52 -8.78 -5.66
CA ILE A 19 -5.45 -7.99 -5.05
C ILE A 19 -4.28 -7.78 -6.02
N SER A 20 -3.90 -8.82 -6.77
CA SER A 20 -2.79 -8.82 -7.72
C SER A 20 -3.20 -8.38 -9.14
N ALA A 21 -4.49 -8.28 -9.43
CA ALA A 21 -4.97 -7.81 -10.73
C ALA A 21 -4.59 -6.34 -10.93
N TRP A 22 -4.19 -5.95 -12.14
CA TRP A 22 -4.04 -4.53 -12.46
C TRP A 22 -5.42 -3.87 -12.59
N LYS A 23 -6.38 -4.57 -13.19
CA LYS A 23 -7.76 -4.09 -13.38
C LYS A 23 -8.80 -5.14 -13.04
N ILE A 24 -9.86 -4.69 -12.38
CA ILE A 24 -11.04 -5.50 -12.08
C ILE A 24 -12.33 -4.81 -12.54
N ASP A 25 -13.35 -5.61 -12.85
CA ASP A 25 -14.68 -5.18 -13.23
C ASP A 25 -15.47 -4.69 -12.01
N ASN A 26 -15.70 -3.38 -11.95
CA ASN A 26 -16.54 -2.75 -10.93
C ASN A 26 -17.98 -2.48 -11.39
N SER A 27 -18.47 -3.21 -12.40
CA SER A 27 -19.86 -3.10 -12.85
C SER A 27 -20.88 -3.33 -11.72
N ARG A 28 -21.89 -2.46 -11.64
CA ARG A 28 -22.84 -2.34 -10.51
C ARG A 28 -23.58 -3.63 -10.12
N LYS A 29 -23.81 -4.53 -11.08
CA LYS A 29 -24.59 -5.75 -10.87
C LYS A 29 -23.80 -6.71 -9.97
N ILE A 30 -24.39 -7.17 -8.87
CA ILE A 30 -23.76 -8.17 -8.01
C ILE A 30 -23.90 -9.58 -8.58
N TYR A 31 -22.94 -10.43 -8.26
CA TYR A 31 -23.08 -11.87 -8.40
C TYR A 31 -23.79 -12.48 -7.16
N PRO A 32 -24.30 -13.73 -7.24
CA PRO A 32 -25.06 -14.34 -6.14
C PRO A 32 -24.32 -14.48 -4.80
N ASP A 33 -23.01 -14.59 -4.81
CA ASP A 33 -22.04 -14.68 -3.70
C ASP A 33 -21.41 -13.32 -3.34
N GLU A 34 -21.99 -12.22 -3.80
CA GLU A 34 -21.53 -10.86 -3.52
C GLU A 34 -22.59 -10.04 -2.77
N LEU A 35 -22.10 -8.99 -2.13
CA LEU A 35 -22.88 -7.96 -1.47
C LEU A 35 -22.50 -6.60 -2.05
N ARG A 36 -23.46 -5.72 -2.30
CA ARG A 36 -23.18 -4.32 -2.67
C ARG A 36 -23.26 -3.43 -1.44
N LEU A 37 -22.17 -2.72 -1.18
CA LEU A 37 -22.03 -1.75 -0.10
C LEU A 37 -22.13 -0.33 -0.67
N LYS A 38 -23.07 0.48 -0.22
CA LYS A 38 -23.08 1.93 -0.48
C LYS A 38 -21.95 2.57 0.31
N VAL A 39 -20.97 3.12 -0.38
CA VAL A 39 -19.80 3.76 0.24
C VAL A 39 -20.26 5.01 1.01
N LYS A 40 -19.71 5.20 2.21
CA LYS A 40 -19.84 6.44 3.00
C LYS A 40 -18.48 7.05 3.30
N ARG A 41 -17.49 6.21 3.64
CA ARG A 41 -16.15 6.65 4.02
C ARG A 41 -15.11 5.63 3.59
N ILE A 42 -13.96 6.12 3.16
CA ILE A 42 -12.81 5.31 2.80
C ILE A 42 -11.64 5.75 3.65
N HIS A 43 -10.95 4.80 4.26
CA HIS A 43 -9.61 4.97 4.77
C HIS A 43 -8.63 4.55 3.69
N ILE A 44 -7.60 5.35 3.49
CA ILE A 44 -6.52 5.08 2.55
C ILE A 44 -5.29 4.83 3.40
N GLU A 45 -4.56 3.74 3.11
CA GLU A 45 -3.35 3.40 3.84
C GLU A 45 -2.41 4.62 3.88
N SER A 46 -1.88 4.91 5.08
CA SER A 46 -1.31 6.21 5.41
C SER A 46 -0.17 6.65 4.49
N ALA A 47 0.70 5.74 4.07
CA ALA A 47 1.77 6.08 3.14
C ALA A 47 1.28 6.30 1.71
N GLY A 48 0.35 5.47 1.24
CA GLY A 48 -0.33 5.69 -0.04
C GLY A 48 -1.03 7.04 -0.07
N PHE A 49 -1.70 7.42 1.01
CA PHE A 49 -2.36 8.72 1.12
C PHE A 49 -1.35 9.88 1.16
N ARG A 50 -0.30 9.79 1.97
CA ARG A 50 0.78 10.80 2.00
C ARG A 50 1.42 10.99 0.64
N GLN A 51 1.70 9.91 -0.08
CA GLN A 51 2.25 9.95 -1.43
C GLN A 51 1.31 10.74 -2.37
N ILE A 52 0.00 10.44 -2.35
CA ILE A 52 -1.01 11.17 -3.14
C ILE A 52 -1.01 12.66 -2.77
N CYS A 53 -1.00 12.99 -1.47
CA CYS A 53 -0.98 14.38 -1.00
C CYS A 53 0.24 15.14 -1.51
N VAL A 54 1.44 14.57 -1.38
CA VAL A 54 2.69 15.20 -1.85
C VAL A 54 2.64 15.44 -3.35
N GLU A 55 2.22 14.45 -4.12
CA GLU A 55 2.15 14.61 -5.57
C GLU A 55 1.02 15.52 -6.02
N SER A 56 -0.02 15.71 -5.22
CA SER A 56 -1.04 16.72 -5.47
C SER A 56 -0.63 18.12 -4.99
N GLY A 57 0.50 18.25 -4.29
CA GLY A 57 0.93 19.51 -3.66
C GLY A 57 0.04 19.91 -2.48
N ASN A 58 -0.52 18.93 -1.78
CA ASN A 58 -1.53 19.06 -0.72
C ASN A 58 -2.83 19.76 -1.16
N ASP A 59 -3.05 19.91 -2.46
CA ASP A 59 -4.29 20.47 -3.00
C ASP A 59 -5.41 19.43 -2.94
N GLU A 60 -6.46 19.75 -2.18
CA GLU A 60 -7.58 18.84 -1.93
C GLU A 60 -8.30 18.43 -3.24
N ALA A 61 -8.45 19.34 -4.20
CA ALA A 61 -9.12 19.02 -5.47
C ALA A 61 -8.31 18.02 -6.30
N ARG A 62 -6.98 18.22 -6.41
CA ARG A 62 -6.07 17.29 -7.08
C ARG A 62 -5.95 15.95 -6.38
N ILE A 63 -6.01 15.92 -5.04
CA ILE A 63 -6.08 14.65 -4.27
C ILE A 63 -7.32 13.86 -4.68
N LYS A 64 -8.50 14.50 -4.73
CA LYS A 64 -9.75 13.87 -5.13
C LYS A 64 -9.69 13.36 -6.57
N GLU A 65 -9.19 14.19 -7.50
CA GLU A 65 -9.00 13.81 -8.91
C GLU A 65 -8.12 12.56 -9.02
N ARG A 66 -6.96 12.55 -8.35
CA ARG A 66 -6.04 11.41 -8.38
C ARG A 66 -6.63 10.13 -7.81
N ILE A 67 -7.38 10.21 -6.71
CA ILE A 67 -8.07 9.04 -6.14
C ILE A 67 -9.11 8.52 -7.13
N ARG A 68 -9.89 9.40 -7.78
CA ARG A 68 -10.85 9.00 -8.81
C ARG A 68 -10.15 8.33 -10.00
N ASP A 69 -9.04 8.89 -10.47
CA ASP A 69 -8.28 8.35 -11.60
C ASP A 69 -7.77 6.93 -11.33
N ILE A 70 -7.26 6.66 -10.12
CA ILE A 70 -6.84 5.31 -9.72
C ILE A 70 -8.02 4.34 -9.83
N VAL A 71 -9.18 4.71 -9.26
CA VAL A 71 -10.37 3.87 -9.26
C VAL A 71 -10.94 3.67 -10.66
N ILE A 72 -10.97 4.70 -11.51
CA ILE A 72 -11.44 4.63 -12.89
C ILE A 72 -10.56 3.68 -13.72
N LYS A 73 -9.23 3.81 -13.59
CA LYS A 73 -8.29 2.99 -14.37
C LYS A 73 -8.30 1.54 -13.94
N ARG A 74 -8.32 1.27 -12.63
CA ARG A 74 -8.14 -0.08 -12.06
C ARG A 74 -9.45 -0.78 -11.69
N GLY A 75 -10.56 -0.06 -11.59
CA GLY A 75 -11.82 -0.57 -11.02
C GLY A 75 -11.77 -0.81 -9.51
N LYS A 76 -10.72 -0.34 -8.84
CA LYS A 76 -10.41 -0.56 -7.42
C LYS A 76 -9.48 0.55 -6.91
N LEU A 77 -9.42 0.77 -5.60
CA LEU A 77 -8.44 1.70 -5.03
C LEU A 77 -7.16 0.94 -4.71
N HIS A 78 -6.24 0.92 -5.68
CA HIS A 78 -4.93 0.28 -5.57
C HIS A 78 -3.86 1.28 -6.01
N ASN A 79 -3.13 1.83 -5.03
CA ASN A 79 -2.13 2.84 -5.27
C ASN A 79 -0.99 2.27 -6.14
N PRO A 80 -0.69 2.87 -7.31
CA PRO A 80 0.30 2.34 -8.25
C PRO A 80 1.75 2.40 -7.75
N ILE A 81 2.03 3.23 -6.76
CA ILE A 81 3.39 3.52 -6.26
C ILE A 81 3.70 2.74 -5.00
N THR A 82 2.77 2.76 -4.03
CA THR A 82 2.97 2.08 -2.74
C THR A 82 2.45 0.65 -2.75
N ASP A 83 1.70 0.24 -3.77
CA ASP A 83 1.02 -1.06 -3.85
C ASP A 83 -0.03 -1.25 -2.74
N THR A 84 -0.51 -0.16 -2.13
CA THR A 84 -1.45 -0.19 -1.00
C THR A 84 -2.88 0.14 -1.42
N GLY A 85 -3.83 -0.13 -0.53
CA GLY A 85 -5.24 0.20 -0.70
C GLY A 85 -5.75 0.97 0.51
N GLY A 86 -6.62 0.32 1.27
CA GLY A 86 -7.22 0.86 2.48
C GLY A 86 -8.53 0.14 2.80
N LEU A 87 -9.39 0.73 3.62
CA LEU A 87 -10.63 0.11 4.10
C LEU A 87 -11.85 0.91 3.68
N VAL A 88 -12.99 0.22 3.52
CA VAL A 88 -14.25 0.86 3.15
C VAL A 88 -15.32 0.65 4.22
N PHE A 89 -15.98 1.75 4.58
CA PHE A 89 -17.15 1.78 5.43
C PHE A 89 -18.37 2.21 4.62
N GLY A 90 -19.50 1.54 4.86
CA GLY A 90 -20.73 1.84 4.15
C GLY A 90 -21.96 1.12 4.69
N THR A 91 -23.05 1.24 3.93
CA THR A 91 -24.35 0.61 4.25
C THR A 91 -24.66 -0.47 3.23
N ILE A 92 -25.09 -1.65 3.68
CA ILE A 92 -25.45 -2.75 2.79
C ILE A 92 -26.68 -2.36 1.95
N GLU A 93 -26.56 -2.35 0.62
CA GLU A 93 -27.69 -2.07 -0.30
C GLU A 93 -28.36 -3.36 -0.77
N GLU A 94 -27.58 -4.39 -1.05
CA GLU A 94 -28.05 -5.61 -1.71
C GLU A 94 -27.18 -6.79 -1.31
N ILE A 95 -27.79 -7.94 -1.05
CA ILE A 95 -27.10 -9.20 -0.73
C ILE A 95 -27.50 -10.23 -1.77
N GLY A 96 -26.51 -10.86 -2.40
CA GLY A 96 -26.74 -11.89 -3.40
C GLY A 96 -27.38 -13.14 -2.80
N GLY A 97 -28.11 -13.89 -3.64
CA GLY A 97 -28.94 -15.02 -3.19
C GLY A 97 -28.16 -16.23 -2.63
N SER A 98 -26.87 -16.37 -2.93
CA SER A 98 -26.01 -17.44 -2.41
C SER A 98 -24.91 -16.93 -1.48
N PHE A 99 -24.93 -15.66 -1.08
CA PHE A 99 -23.91 -15.06 -0.22
C PHE A 99 -23.87 -15.76 1.14
N HIS A 100 -22.71 -16.30 1.49
CA HIS A 100 -22.49 -16.93 2.79
C HIS A 100 -22.57 -15.90 3.93
N ASN A 101 -23.68 -15.91 4.68
CA ASN A 101 -24.00 -14.90 5.70
C ASN A 101 -24.14 -15.48 7.12
N PRO A 102 -23.07 -16.06 7.72
CA PRO A 102 -23.13 -16.64 9.06
C PRO A 102 -23.38 -15.57 10.14
N GLN A 103 -23.01 -14.32 9.86
CA GLN A 103 -23.23 -13.19 10.76
C GLN A 103 -24.68 -12.67 10.73
N GLY A 104 -25.54 -13.11 9.81
CA GLY A 104 -26.92 -12.62 9.71
C GLY A 104 -27.03 -11.12 9.38
N LEU A 105 -26.15 -10.63 8.51
CA LEU A 105 -26.14 -9.25 7.98
C LEU A 105 -27.43 -8.96 7.20
N ARG A 106 -27.88 -7.70 7.25
CA ARG A 106 -29.13 -7.26 6.59
C ARG A 106 -28.92 -6.00 5.75
N VAL A 107 -29.73 -5.85 4.71
CA VAL A 107 -29.82 -4.59 3.95
C VAL A 107 -30.15 -3.45 4.91
N GLY A 108 -29.51 -2.30 4.72
CA GLY A 108 -29.61 -1.12 5.59
C GLY A 108 -28.64 -1.11 6.77
N GLN A 109 -27.90 -2.20 7.02
CA GLN A 109 -26.93 -2.26 8.10
C GLN A 109 -25.59 -1.62 7.70
N GLU A 110 -24.94 -0.95 8.65
CA GLU A 110 -23.61 -0.37 8.46
C GLU A 110 -22.49 -1.35 8.80
N VAL A 111 -21.53 -1.48 7.88
CA VAL A 111 -20.41 -2.42 8.00
C VAL A 111 -19.11 -1.81 7.46
N ILE A 112 -18.00 -2.37 7.92
CA ILE A 112 -16.67 -2.15 7.39
C ILE A 112 -16.24 -3.42 6.68
N CYS A 113 -15.75 -3.30 5.45
CA CYS A 113 -14.99 -4.39 4.84
C CYS A 113 -13.55 -4.29 5.32
N ASN A 114 -13.15 -5.25 6.16
CA ASN A 114 -11.84 -5.29 6.80
C ASN A 114 -10.82 -6.01 5.91
N ALA A 115 -10.78 -5.61 4.64
CA ALA A 115 -9.87 -6.11 3.63
C ALA A 115 -9.46 -4.95 2.73
N SER A 116 -8.26 -5.05 2.17
CA SER A 116 -7.71 -3.98 1.35
C SER A 116 -8.59 -3.69 0.13
N LEU A 117 -8.92 -2.42 -0.07
CA LEU A 117 -9.56 -1.90 -1.26
C LEU A 117 -8.77 -2.17 -2.56
N ALA A 118 -7.50 -2.57 -2.45
CA ALA A 118 -6.74 -3.06 -3.58
C ALA A 118 -7.24 -4.42 -4.09
N ALA A 119 -8.16 -5.10 -3.40
CA ALA A 119 -8.80 -6.34 -3.86
C ALA A 119 -10.31 -6.18 -4.14
N ILE A 120 -10.89 -4.99 -3.90
CA ILE A 120 -12.33 -4.80 -3.85
C ILE A 120 -12.78 -3.96 -5.05
N PRO A 121 -13.71 -4.45 -5.88
CA PRO A 121 -14.32 -3.63 -6.93
C PRO A 121 -14.98 -2.40 -6.31
N LEU A 122 -14.55 -1.23 -6.75
CA LEU A 122 -14.96 0.06 -6.20
C LEU A 122 -15.38 0.99 -7.33
N TYR A 123 -16.51 1.66 -7.16
CA TYR A 123 -16.96 2.75 -8.00
C TYR A 123 -17.21 3.97 -7.12
N LEU A 124 -16.64 5.11 -7.50
CA LEU A 124 -16.83 6.40 -6.82
C LEU A 124 -17.58 7.35 -7.73
N GLN A 125 -18.75 7.80 -7.28
CA GLN A 125 -19.52 8.86 -7.91
C GLN A 125 -18.99 10.23 -7.47
N GLU A 126 -18.81 10.42 -6.17
CA GLU A 126 -18.32 11.67 -5.59
C GLU A 126 -17.32 11.41 -4.47
N ILE A 127 -16.37 12.32 -4.30
CA ILE A 127 -15.48 12.36 -3.14
C ILE A 127 -15.74 13.69 -2.42
N GLY A 128 -16.24 13.57 -1.19
CA GLY A 128 -16.56 14.67 -0.28
C GLY A 128 -15.32 15.19 0.44
N LYS A 129 -15.40 15.42 1.76
CA LYS A 129 -14.29 15.99 2.54
C LYS A 129 -13.08 15.06 2.60
N VAL A 130 -11.88 15.63 2.49
CA VAL A 130 -10.60 14.94 2.77
C VAL A 130 -10.17 15.22 4.20
N HIS A 131 -9.98 14.16 4.99
CA HIS A 131 -9.49 14.21 6.36
C HIS A 131 -8.02 13.80 6.39
N PHE A 132 -7.15 14.81 6.26
CA PHE A 132 -5.72 14.62 6.16
C PHE A 132 -5.15 13.79 7.33
N GLY A 133 -5.46 14.20 8.56
CA GLY A 133 -4.91 13.59 9.76
C GLY A 133 -5.14 12.10 9.96
N LEU A 134 -6.21 11.57 9.37
CA LEU A 134 -6.57 10.16 9.48
C LEU A 134 -6.45 9.42 8.16
N SER A 135 -5.93 10.07 7.11
CA SER A 135 -5.82 9.49 5.76
C SER A 135 -7.17 9.00 5.20
N GLN A 136 -8.23 9.76 5.44
CA GLN A 136 -9.61 9.36 5.13
C GLN A 136 -10.30 10.32 4.17
N ILE A 137 -11.26 9.79 3.41
CA ILE A 137 -12.16 10.58 2.56
C ILE A 137 -13.62 10.19 2.83
N GLU A 138 -14.50 11.18 2.77
CA GLU A 138 -15.93 10.92 2.55
C GLU A 138 -16.16 10.64 1.07
N ALA A 139 -17.03 9.69 0.74
CA ALA A 139 -17.28 9.35 -0.65
C ALA A 139 -18.68 8.78 -0.86
N GLU A 140 -19.24 9.03 -2.04
CA GLU A 140 -20.46 8.41 -2.54
C GLU A 140 -20.13 7.46 -3.68
N GLY A 141 -20.76 6.29 -3.69
CA GLY A 141 -20.50 5.25 -4.66
C GLY A 141 -20.86 3.88 -4.12
N TYR A 142 -20.25 2.84 -4.66
CA TYR A 142 -20.46 1.48 -4.18
C TYR A 142 -19.19 0.62 -4.24
N ALA A 143 -19.10 -0.33 -3.34
CA ALA A 143 -18.11 -1.41 -3.34
C ALA A 143 -18.81 -2.76 -3.44
N LEU A 144 -18.18 -3.73 -4.10
CA LEU A 144 -18.72 -5.08 -4.29
C LEU A 144 -17.91 -6.07 -3.45
N ILE A 145 -18.54 -6.63 -2.42
CA ILE A 145 -17.88 -7.45 -1.42
C ILE A 145 -18.16 -8.92 -1.72
N ASN A 146 -17.12 -9.70 -2.02
CA ASN A 146 -17.25 -11.15 -2.13
C ASN A 146 -17.44 -11.77 -0.74
N GLU A 147 -18.19 -12.86 -0.65
CA GLU A 147 -18.48 -13.57 0.61
C GLU A 147 -17.25 -14.03 1.40
N SER A 148 -16.09 -14.19 0.74
CA SER A 148 -14.84 -14.55 1.43
C SER A 148 -14.21 -13.39 2.22
N LEU A 149 -14.65 -12.15 1.99
CA LEU A 149 -14.03 -10.98 2.59
C LEU A 149 -14.61 -10.70 3.99
N PRO A 150 -13.76 -10.40 4.99
CA PRO A 150 -14.20 -10.14 6.34
C PRO A 150 -15.04 -8.84 6.41
N LEU A 151 -16.24 -8.97 6.95
CA LEU A 151 -17.13 -7.85 7.26
C LEU A 151 -17.26 -7.68 8.77
N ILE A 152 -17.12 -6.43 9.23
CA ILE A 152 -17.28 -6.04 10.63
C ILE A 152 -18.51 -5.15 10.74
N ARG A 153 -19.41 -5.48 11.67
CA ARG A 153 -20.53 -4.60 12.02
C ARG A 153 -20.00 -3.37 12.72
N LYS A 154 -20.42 -2.18 12.29
CA LYS A 154 -20.07 -0.94 13.01
C LYS A 154 -20.66 -0.98 14.43
N PRO A 155 -19.83 -0.88 15.49
CA PRO A 155 -20.32 -0.66 16.84
C PRO A 155 -20.94 0.75 16.97
N GLU A 156 -22.08 0.85 17.66
CA GLU A 156 -22.80 2.11 17.85
C GLU A 156 -22.02 3.11 18.72
N ASP A 157 -21.21 2.59 19.66
CA ASP A 157 -20.45 3.35 20.66
C ASP A 157 -19.06 3.82 20.19
N LEU A 158 -18.69 3.51 18.94
CA LEU A 158 -17.37 3.85 18.40
C LEU A 158 -17.45 4.80 17.20
N LEU A 159 -16.54 5.78 17.20
CA LEU A 159 -16.29 6.64 16.06
C LEU A 159 -15.75 5.82 14.89
N VAL A 160 -16.41 5.92 13.73
CA VAL A 160 -16.02 5.18 12.52
C VAL A 160 -14.61 5.56 12.07
N SER A 161 -14.24 6.83 12.23
CA SER A 161 -12.93 7.34 11.85
C SER A 161 -11.80 6.66 12.61
N LEU A 162 -11.97 6.46 13.92
CA LEU A 162 -11.03 5.72 14.75
C LEU A 162 -11.04 4.22 14.43
N LEU A 163 -12.23 3.64 14.22
CA LEU A 163 -12.35 2.23 13.90
C LEU A 163 -11.64 1.86 12.59
N LEU A 164 -11.83 2.67 11.54
CA LEU A 164 -11.11 2.49 10.27
C LEU A 164 -9.61 2.67 10.45
N TYR A 165 -9.18 3.68 11.21
CA TYR A 165 -7.75 3.95 11.45
C TYR A 165 -7.07 2.78 12.17
N THR A 166 -7.69 2.23 13.21
CA THR A 166 -7.12 1.12 13.97
C THR A 166 -7.12 -0.18 13.18
N LEU A 167 -8.19 -0.50 12.44
CA LEU A 167 -8.26 -1.72 11.64
C LEU A 167 -7.25 -1.74 10.47
N ASP A 168 -6.81 -0.58 9.99
CA ASP A 168 -5.79 -0.47 8.94
C ASP A 168 -4.41 -0.96 9.39
N GLU A 169 -4.12 -0.90 10.70
CA GLU A 169 -2.92 -1.51 11.32
C GLU A 169 -2.94 -3.05 11.23
N SER A 170 -4.04 -3.64 10.74
CA SER A 170 -4.20 -5.07 10.47
C SER A 170 -3.96 -5.92 11.73
N GLY A 171 -3.48 -7.16 11.59
CA GLY A 171 -3.16 -8.03 12.73
C GLY A 171 -1.99 -7.56 13.61
N THR A 172 -1.30 -6.48 13.23
CA THR A 172 -0.05 -6.03 13.86
C THR A 172 -0.24 -5.61 15.32
N LEU A 173 -1.31 -4.84 15.62
CA LEU A 173 -1.63 -4.43 17.00
C LEU A 173 -1.82 -5.64 17.91
N TYR A 174 -2.59 -6.63 17.43
CA TYR A 174 -2.84 -7.86 18.16
C TYR A 174 -1.58 -8.72 18.32
N SER A 175 -0.72 -8.80 17.31
CA SER A 175 0.55 -9.54 17.46
C SER A 175 1.56 -8.86 18.36
N VAL A 176 1.65 -7.54 18.36
CA VAL A 176 2.44 -6.82 19.36
C VAL A 176 1.90 -7.09 20.76
N HIS A 177 0.58 -7.09 20.95
CA HIS A 177 -0.04 -7.48 22.22
C HIS A 177 0.36 -8.90 22.63
N LYS A 178 0.26 -9.89 21.73
CA LYS A 178 0.71 -11.27 22.01
C LYS A 178 2.19 -11.34 22.38
N CYS A 179 3.03 -10.58 21.67
CA CYS A 179 4.49 -10.54 21.87
C CYS A 179 4.90 -9.86 23.18
N ALA A 180 4.08 -8.97 23.72
CA ALA A 180 4.41 -8.16 24.90
C ALA A 180 4.17 -8.88 26.25
N ARG A 181 3.49 -10.03 26.28
CA ARG A 181 3.04 -10.70 27.52
C ARG A 181 4.14 -11.02 28.53
N ASP A 182 5.34 -11.35 28.05
CA ASP A 182 6.50 -11.74 28.87
C ASP A 182 7.60 -10.66 28.91
N LYS A 183 7.28 -9.45 28.42
CA LYS A 183 8.25 -8.36 28.26
C LYS A 183 8.12 -7.38 29.43
N GLN A 184 9.24 -7.02 30.05
CA GLN A 184 9.27 -6.11 31.19
C GLN A 184 9.60 -4.69 30.77
N ARG A 185 10.39 -4.53 29.71
CA ARG A 185 10.81 -3.22 29.17
C ARG A 185 10.50 -3.16 27.69
N SER A 186 9.63 -2.23 27.30
CA SER A 186 9.24 -2.01 25.91
C SER A 186 9.54 -0.59 25.44
N LEU A 187 9.88 -0.45 24.17
CA LEU A 187 10.12 0.83 23.50
C LEU A 187 9.12 0.99 22.36
N VAL A 188 8.48 2.16 22.26
CA VAL A 188 7.63 2.54 21.12
C VAL A 188 8.24 3.77 20.46
N VAL A 189 8.58 3.69 19.17
CA VAL A 189 9.21 4.79 18.41
C VAL A 189 8.26 5.21 17.29
N GLY A 190 7.94 6.49 17.16
CA GLY A 190 7.08 6.94 16.06
C GLY A 190 6.88 8.44 15.98
N ASN A 191 6.16 8.87 14.94
CA ASN A 191 5.83 10.26 14.62
C ASN A 191 4.31 10.52 14.55
N SER A 192 3.52 9.59 15.09
CA SER A 192 2.06 9.68 15.18
C SER A 192 1.66 9.41 16.62
N LEU A 193 0.99 10.38 17.27
CA LEU A 193 0.46 10.14 18.61
C LEU A 193 -0.46 8.92 18.61
N LEU A 194 -1.45 8.89 17.70
CA LEU A 194 -2.51 7.90 17.76
C LEU A 194 -1.93 6.49 17.56
N THR A 195 -1.04 6.32 16.58
CA THR A 195 -0.35 5.05 16.33
C THR A 195 0.47 4.64 17.56
N ASN A 196 1.34 5.52 18.07
CA ASN A 196 2.17 5.19 19.23
C ASN A 196 1.31 4.82 20.43
N LEU A 197 0.24 5.59 20.69
CA LEU A 197 -0.68 5.33 21.79
C LEU A 197 -1.38 3.97 21.66
N LEU A 198 -1.87 3.61 20.46
CA LEU A 198 -2.49 2.31 20.21
C LEU A 198 -1.52 1.16 20.51
N PHE A 199 -0.29 1.22 19.99
CA PHE A 199 0.72 0.21 20.25
C PHE A 199 1.17 0.18 21.72
N GLY A 200 1.33 1.35 22.35
CA GLY A 200 1.64 1.47 23.78
C GLY A 200 0.56 0.82 24.65
N LEU A 201 -0.72 1.04 24.34
CA LEU A 201 -1.84 0.44 25.06
C LEU A 201 -1.92 -1.07 24.82
N ALA A 202 -1.69 -1.53 23.58
CA ALA A 202 -1.62 -2.95 23.27
C ALA A 202 -0.55 -3.67 24.12
N ILE A 203 0.62 -3.05 24.26
CA ILE A 203 1.72 -3.52 25.14
C ILE A 203 1.29 -3.45 26.61
N ARG A 204 0.78 -2.31 27.10
CA ARG A 204 0.36 -2.12 28.49
C ARG A 204 -0.68 -3.15 28.93
N LYS A 205 -1.63 -3.49 28.05
CA LYS A 205 -2.66 -4.49 28.28
C LYS A 205 -2.10 -5.92 28.37
N ALA A 206 -1.00 -6.21 27.68
CA ALA A 206 -0.35 -7.51 27.70
C ALA A 206 0.64 -7.67 28.87
N ALA A 207 1.51 -6.68 29.05
CA ALA A 207 2.64 -6.72 29.97
C ALA A 207 2.25 -6.34 31.41
N GLY A 208 1.10 -5.68 31.59
CA GLY A 208 0.58 -5.27 32.89
C GLY A 208 1.07 -3.89 33.35
N PRO A 209 0.61 -3.42 34.52
CA PRO A 209 0.88 -2.06 35.01
C PRO A 209 2.33 -1.83 35.42
N ASP A 210 3.06 -2.88 35.81
CA ASP A 210 4.44 -2.77 36.32
C ASP A 210 5.49 -2.74 35.20
N ALA A 211 5.11 -3.08 33.97
CA ALA A 211 6.02 -3.05 32.83
C ALA A 211 6.47 -1.62 32.50
N GLU A 212 7.75 -1.45 32.19
CA GLU A 212 8.28 -0.18 31.71
C GLU A 212 7.99 -0.03 30.22
N ILE A 213 7.32 1.05 29.83
CA ILE A 213 7.05 1.36 28.43
C ILE A 213 7.55 2.78 28.13
N VAL A 214 8.62 2.89 27.36
CA VAL A 214 9.22 4.15 26.94
C VAL A 214 8.70 4.51 25.55
N CYS A 215 8.25 5.75 25.36
CA CYS A 215 7.84 6.27 24.07
C CYS A 215 8.85 7.30 23.56
N LEU A 216 9.28 7.16 22.31
CA LEU A 216 10.05 8.17 21.58
C LEU A 216 9.17 8.74 20.48
N PHE A 217 8.92 10.05 20.57
CA PHE A 217 8.28 10.82 19.51
C PHE A 217 9.34 11.57 18.69
N ASP A 218 9.12 11.72 17.39
CA ASP A 218 9.88 12.71 16.62
C ASP A 218 9.61 14.12 17.15
N ASN A 219 10.61 15.00 17.12
CA ASN A 219 10.47 16.40 17.54
C ASN A 219 9.37 17.17 16.80
N ASN A 220 9.03 16.76 15.58
CA ASN A 220 7.96 17.37 14.79
C ASN A 220 6.60 16.72 15.03
N THR A 221 6.51 15.73 15.93
CA THR A 221 5.24 15.11 16.29
C THR A 221 4.38 16.14 17.01
N ASP A 222 3.42 16.71 16.29
CA ASP A 222 2.49 17.65 16.90
C ASP A 222 1.69 16.92 17.98
N LEU A 223 1.81 17.44 19.21
CA LEU A 223 0.93 17.03 20.28
C LEU A 223 -0.38 17.82 20.28
N GLY A 224 -0.55 18.88 19.50
CA GLY A 224 -1.65 19.82 19.59
C GLY A 224 -1.80 20.41 21.01
N THR A 225 -2.66 21.41 21.17
CA THR A 225 -3.16 21.84 22.48
C THR A 225 -4.12 20.78 23.03
N ARG A 226 -3.60 19.60 23.36
CA ARG A 226 -4.41 18.42 23.67
C ARG A 226 -5.17 18.54 24.97
N SER A 227 -6.40 18.03 24.92
CA SER A 227 -7.30 17.90 26.07
C SER A 227 -6.59 17.21 27.24
N SER A 228 -6.89 17.64 28.46
CA SER A 228 -6.39 17.02 29.69
C SER A 228 -6.60 15.49 29.72
N GLN A 229 -7.63 15.01 29.03
CA GLN A 229 -7.98 13.59 28.92
C GLN A 229 -6.95 12.75 28.16
N LEU A 230 -6.41 13.23 27.04
CA LEU A 230 -5.39 12.50 26.28
C LEU A 230 -4.06 12.42 27.04
N ARG A 231 -3.71 13.45 27.82
CA ARG A 231 -2.52 13.43 28.69
C ARG A 231 -2.64 12.35 29.76
N VAL A 232 -3.79 12.22 30.39
CA VAL A 232 -4.07 11.14 31.36
C VAL A 232 -3.88 9.76 30.72
N LEU A 233 -4.35 9.58 29.48
CA LEU A 233 -4.20 8.29 28.80
C LEU A 233 -2.74 8.01 28.44
N LEU A 234 -1.97 9.01 28.01
CA LEU A 234 -0.53 8.88 27.76
C LEU A 234 0.23 8.50 29.03
N GLU A 235 -0.04 9.16 30.16
CA GLU A 235 0.59 8.87 31.46
C GLU A 235 0.24 7.47 31.98
N LYS A 236 -0.98 6.98 31.70
CA LYS A 236 -1.38 5.59 32.02
C LYS A 236 -0.70 4.56 31.11
N THR A 237 -0.34 4.96 29.90
CA THR A 237 0.22 4.06 28.88
C THR A 237 1.72 3.94 29.04
N PHE A 238 2.41 5.08 29.02
CA PHE A 238 3.85 5.19 28.95
C PHE A 238 4.46 5.58 30.30
N THR A 239 5.51 4.87 30.69
CA THR A 239 6.31 5.18 31.88
C THR A 239 7.11 6.47 31.67
N SER A 240 7.64 6.69 30.47
CA SER A 240 8.26 7.95 30.08
C SER A 240 8.07 8.23 28.59
N ILE A 241 8.09 9.52 28.23
CA ILE A 241 7.93 10.01 26.87
C ILE A 241 9.08 10.98 26.58
N HIS A 242 9.77 10.78 25.47
CA HIS A 242 10.88 11.64 25.03
C HIS A 242 10.65 12.14 23.61
N TYR A 243 11.15 13.34 23.32
CA TYR A 243 11.14 13.93 21.99
C TYR A 243 12.55 13.89 21.43
N VAL A 244 12.69 13.27 20.26
CA VAL A 244 13.99 12.99 19.66
C VAL A 244 13.98 13.33 18.19
N ASN A 245 15.17 13.50 17.60
CA ASN A 245 15.30 13.69 16.17
C ASN A 245 15.55 12.33 15.49
N ILE A 246 14.48 11.63 15.08
CA ILE A 246 14.56 10.24 14.63
C ILE A 246 15.56 10.04 13.48
N VAL A 247 15.73 11.05 12.63
CA VAL A 247 16.66 10.98 11.47
C VAL A 247 18.13 11.05 11.85
N LYS A 248 18.43 11.27 13.14
CA LYS A 248 19.76 11.23 13.75
C LYS A 248 19.81 10.15 14.84
N PRO A 249 19.76 8.86 14.47
CA PRO A 249 19.55 7.78 15.42
C PRO A 249 20.64 7.66 16.49
N VAL A 250 21.91 7.85 16.13
CA VAL A 250 23.03 7.73 17.09
C VAL A 250 22.99 8.85 18.13
N GLU A 251 22.78 10.10 17.70
CA GLU A 251 22.62 11.26 18.59
C GLU A 251 21.43 11.07 19.56
N CYS A 252 20.35 10.46 19.09
CA CYS A 252 19.20 10.15 19.96
C CYS A 252 19.61 9.18 21.08
N LEU A 253 20.30 8.10 20.73
CA LEU A 253 20.65 7.05 21.69
C LEU A 253 21.73 7.47 22.68
N GLU A 254 22.69 8.30 22.27
CA GLU A 254 23.70 8.86 23.17
C GLU A 254 23.08 9.73 24.27
N ASN A 255 21.96 10.38 23.98
CA ASN A 255 21.24 11.24 24.91
C ASN A 255 20.15 10.50 25.70
N LEU A 256 19.81 9.27 25.33
CA LEU A 256 18.78 8.46 25.98
C LEU A 256 19.42 7.50 27.00
N ASP A 257 19.42 7.91 28.27
CA ASP A 257 19.86 7.05 29.38
C ASP A 257 18.77 6.04 29.81
N VAL A 258 18.37 5.15 28.88
CA VAL A 258 17.22 4.25 29.07
C VAL A 258 17.55 2.75 28.99
N GLY A 259 18.83 2.37 28.87
CA GLY A 259 19.24 0.97 28.77
C GLY A 259 18.60 0.24 27.57
N LEU A 260 18.64 -1.10 27.56
CA LEU A 260 18.10 -1.92 26.47
C LEU A 260 16.70 -2.47 26.79
N PHE A 261 15.91 -2.70 25.75
CA PHE A 261 14.51 -3.15 25.80
C PHE A 261 14.35 -4.61 25.38
N ASP A 262 13.35 -5.30 25.96
CA ASP A 262 12.96 -6.66 25.57
C ASP A 262 12.20 -6.66 24.24
N LEU A 263 11.37 -5.63 24.04
CA LEU A 263 10.55 -5.42 22.85
C LEU A 263 10.70 -3.97 22.40
N SER A 264 10.91 -3.77 21.11
CA SER A 264 10.90 -2.44 20.51
C SER A 264 9.95 -2.43 19.31
N VAL A 265 9.01 -1.50 19.30
CA VAL A 265 8.02 -1.34 18.23
C VAL A 265 8.34 -0.07 17.45
N ASN A 266 8.56 -0.23 16.16
CA ASN A 266 8.76 0.88 15.24
C ASN A 266 7.43 1.22 14.56
N CYS A 267 6.85 2.34 14.95
CA CYS A 267 5.66 2.95 14.36
C CYS A 267 6.00 4.10 13.42
N ALA A 268 7.28 4.45 13.26
CA ALA A 268 7.71 5.57 12.43
C ALA A 268 7.77 5.16 10.95
N ASP A 269 7.42 6.10 10.08
CA ASP A 269 7.61 6.02 8.62
C ASP A 269 8.84 6.81 8.15
N MET A 270 9.83 6.98 9.04
CA MET A 270 11.00 7.85 8.85
C MET A 270 12.30 7.07 8.97
N ALA A 271 13.24 7.36 8.07
CA ALA A 271 14.57 6.76 8.08
C ALA A 271 15.31 7.08 9.39
N GLY A 272 15.91 6.06 9.99
CA GLY A 272 16.66 6.17 11.24
C GLY A 272 15.94 5.53 12.41
N ALA A 273 14.60 5.44 12.36
CA ALA A 273 13.83 4.70 13.36
C ALA A 273 14.28 3.24 13.44
N GLU A 274 14.55 2.60 12.30
CA GLU A 274 15.09 1.23 12.27
C GLU A 274 16.36 1.09 13.11
N THR A 275 17.28 2.04 12.97
CA THR A 275 18.53 2.06 13.73
C THR A 275 18.27 2.27 15.22
N ILE A 276 17.36 3.17 15.60
CA ILE A 276 16.98 3.40 17.00
C ILE A 276 16.43 2.11 17.62
N ASN A 277 15.42 1.49 17.00
CA ASN A 277 14.81 0.27 17.51
C ASN A 277 15.82 -0.88 17.62
N ILE A 278 16.67 -1.09 16.61
CA ILE A 278 17.66 -2.19 16.62
C ILE A 278 18.72 -1.98 17.71
N LEU A 279 19.33 -0.79 17.79
CA LEU A 279 20.39 -0.53 18.77
C LEU A 279 19.88 -0.50 20.22
N SER A 280 18.60 -0.14 20.42
CA SER A 280 17.95 -0.09 21.73
C SER A 280 17.45 -1.45 22.21
N THR A 281 17.39 -2.47 21.35
CA THR A 281 16.84 -3.78 21.72
C THR A 281 17.95 -4.70 22.22
N ARG A 282 17.74 -5.39 23.35
CA ARG A 282 18.76 -6.28 23.94
C ARG A 282 19.01 -7.54 23.09
N ASP A 283 20.09 -8.25 23.41
CA ASP A 283 20.33 -9.56 22.81
C ASP A 283 19.20 -10.54 23.16
N ASN A 284 18.74 -11.28 22.16
CA ASN A 284 17.53 -12.11 22.16
C ASN A 284 16.22 -11.35 22.41
N GLY A 285 16.23 -10.02 22.21
CA GLY A 285 15.01 -9.19 22.20
C GLY A 285 14.29 -9.22 20.85
N VAL A 286 13.15 -8.54 20.79
CA VAL A 286 12.29 -8.48 19.60
C VAL A 286 12.19 -7.04 19.09
N VAL A 287 12.37 -6.86 17.78
CA VAL A 287 11.98 -5.62 17.09
C VAL A 287 10.79 -5.92 16.19
N TYR A 288 9.70 -5.19 16.40
CA TYR A 288 8.48 -5.28 15.60
C TYR A 288 8.34 -4.01 14.78
N PHE A 289 8.35 -4.09 13.45
CA PHE A 289 7.97 -2.93 12.65
C PHE A 289 6.49 -2.99 12.34
N ALA A 290 5.80 -1.89 12.66
CA ALA A 290 4.35 -1.80 12.55
C ALA A 290 3.88 -1.61 11.10
N ASN A 291 4.75 -1.05 10.25
CA ASN A 291 4.45 -0.79 8.84
C ASN A 291 5.46 -1.49 7.91
N MET A 292 5.04 -1.75 6.68
CA MET A 292 5.86 -2.46 5.68
C MET A 292 6.86 -1.55 4.94
N ILE A 293 6.91 -0.26 5.28
CA ILE A 293 7.76 0.72 4.59
C ILE A 293 9.15 0.80 5.24
N ASN A 294 9.27 0.30 6.47
CA ASN A 294 10.54 0.25 7.16
C ASN A 294 11.60 -0.55 6.39
N ASN A 295 12.86 -0.09 6.47
CA ASN A 295 13.94 -0.69 5.71
C ASN A 295 14.50 -1.95 6.41
N TYR A 296 13.89 -3.09 6.11
CA TYR A 296 14.30 -4.40 6.63
C TYR A 296 15.75 -4.78 6.31
N ASN A 297 16.23 -4.42 5.12
CA ASN A 297 17.60 -4.72 4.71
C ASN A 297 18.61 -4.02 5.64
N ILE A 298 18.41 -2.73 5.90
CA ILE A 298 19.23 -1.97 6.84
C ILE A 298 19.12 -2.56 8.25
N ALA A 299 17.91 -2.90 8.71
CA ALA A 299 17.72 -3.50 10.03
C ALA A 299 18.53 -4.79 10.19
N LEU A 300 18.46 -5.70 9.21
CA LEU A 300 19.20 -6.97 9.20
C LEU A 300 20.72 -6.76 9.12
N TYR A 301 21.21 -5.82 8.31
CA TYR A 301 22.64 -5.54 8.26
C TYR A 301 23.17 -4.92 9.56
N ILE A 302 22.37 -4.08 10.22
CA ILE A 302 22.77 -3.53 11.52
C ILE A 302 22.91 -4.66 12.54
N THR A 303 21.98 -5.62 12.61
CA THR A 303 22.07 -6.72 13.59
C THR A 303 23.33 -7.58 13.37
N GLU A 304 23.70 -7.83 12.12
CA GLU A 304 24.93 -8.54 11.75
C GLU A 304 26.18 -7.78 12.21
N VAL A 305 26.24 -6.47 11.95
CA VAL A 305 27.39 -5.61 12.31
C VAL A 305 27.58 -5.53 13.81
N ILE A 306 26.49 -5.36 14.58
CA ILE A 306 26.56 -5.24 16.05
C ILE A 306 26.64 -6.61 16.76
N ARG A 307 26.56 -7.71 16.00
CA ARG A 307 26.60 -9.10 16.50
C ARG A 307 25.56 -9.37 17.60
N ARG A 308 24.35 -8.85 17.43
CA ARG A 308 23.24 -9.02 18.39
C ARG A 308 22.12 -9.80 17.73
N ARG A 309 21.71 -10.90 18.37
CA ARG A 309 20.60 -11.72 17.90
C ARG A 309 19.30 -11.04 18.27
N ILE A 310 18.65 -10.40 17.31
CA ILE A 310 17.35 -9.75 17.48
C ILE A 310 16.34 -10.48 16.59
N ASP A 311 15.19 -10.83 17.17
CA ASP A 311 14.05 -11.34 16.40
C ASP A 311 13.32 -10.17 15.74
N ILE A 312 13.48 -10.04 14.42
CA ILE A 312 12.88 -8.96 13.62
C ILE A 312 11.57 -9.46 13.02
N ARG A 313 10.47 -8.74 13.29
CA ARG A 313 9.11 -9.07 12.81
C ARG A 313 8.50 -7.93 11.98
N CYS A 314 7.64 -8.30 11.04
CA CYS A 314 6.96 -7.38 10.11
C CYS A 314 5.52 -7.79 9.86
N GLY A 315 4.59 -6.87 10.11
CA GLY A 315 3.18 -7.07 9.76
C GLY A 315 2.61 -8.37 10.32
N GLU A 316 1.37 -8.65 9.97
CA GLU A 316 0.74 -9.94 10.20
C GLU A 316 -0.26 -10.23 9.10
N GLY A 317 -0.46 -11.53 8.84
CA GLY A 317 -1.57 -11.99 8.04
C GLY A 317 -2.91 -11.84 8.75
N TYR A 318 -3.95 -12.41 8.14
CA TYR A 318 -5.28 -12.47 8.73
C TYR A 318 -5.31 -13.35 9.98
N ASP A 319 -5.79 -12.79 11.10
CA ASP A 319 -6.10 -13.49 12.35
C ASP A 319 -7.54 -13.13 12.75
N PRO A 320 -8.47 -14.09 12.94
CA PRO A 320 -9.85 -13.76 13.28
C PRO A 320 -10.00 -13.03 14.63
N GLU A 321 -8.97 -13.06 15.49
CA GLU A 321 -8.99 -12.42 16.80
C GLU A 321 -8.60 -10.93 16.80
N TYR A 322 -7.95 -10.40 15.74
CA TYR A 322 -7.46 -9.01 15.78
C TYR A 322 -8.60 -7.98 15.76
N ALA A 323 -9.63 -8.19 14.94
CA ALA A 323 -10.75 -7.24 14.87
C ALA A 323 -11.52 -7.10 16.19
N PRO A 324 -11.88 -8.21 16.89
CA PRO A 324 -12.41 -8.12 18.26
C PRO A 324 -11.47 -7.41 19.24
N PHE A 325 -10.15 -7.66 19.14
CA PHE A 325 -9.15 -7.01 19.99
C PHE A 325 -9.10 -5.49 19.75
N ASP A 326 -9.04 -5.05 18.49
CA ASP A 326 -8.99 -3.64 18.11
C ASP A 326 -10.24 -2.89 18.57
N ILE A 327 -11.42 -3.49 18.40
CA ILE A 327 -12.69 -2.93 18.89
C ILE A 327 -12.66 -2.79 20.42
N ALA A 328 -12.18 -3.81 21.14
CA ALA A 328 -12.09 -3.75 22.60
C ALA A 328 -11.11 -2.67 23.06
N LEU A 329 -9.96 -2.54 22.40
CA LEU A 329 -8.97 -1.50 22.66
C LEU A 329 -9.56 -0.10 22.43
N LEU A 330 -10.27 0.10 21.32
CA LEU A 330 -10.92 1.37 21.00
C LEU A 330 -12.01 1.77 22.00
N LYS A 331 -12.75 0.81 22.56
CA LYS A 331 -13.73 1.11 23.63
C LYS A 331 -13.09 1.70 24.88
N GLU A 332 -11.85 1.32 25.19
CA GLU A 332 -11.09 1.89 26.31
C GLU A 332 -10.59 3.31 26.01
N ILE A 333 -10.30 3.61 24.74
CA ILE A 333 -9.75 4.88 24.29
C ILE A 333 -10.84 5.92 23.99
N SER A 334 -12.00 5.48 23.49
CA SER A 334 -13.11 6.33 23.05
C SER A 334 -13.49 7.45 24.05
N PRO A 335 -13.57 7.19 25.38
CA PRO A 335 -13.86 8.23 26.37
C PRO A 335 -12.83 9.37 26.45
N TYR A 336 -11.63 9.17 25.92
CA TYR A 336 -10.53 10.12 25.95
C TYR A 336 -10.33 10.88 24.61
N ILE A 337 -11.02 10.45 23.54
CA ILE A 337 -10.93 11.04 22.21
C ILE A 337 -12.32 11.52 21.77
N PRO A 338 -12.72 12.75 22.13
CA PRO A 338 -14.02 13.28 21.75
C PRO A 338 -14.12 13.48 20.24
N GLU A 339 -15.35 13.39 19.73
CA GLU A 339 -15.63 13.62 18.31
C GLU A 339 -15.14 15.01 17.86
N GLY A 340 -14.49 15.07 16.70
CA GLY A 340 -13.87 16.30 16.18
C GLY A 340 -12.49 16.64 16.75
N SER A 341 -12.01 15.96 17.80
CA SER A 341 -10.65 16.21 18.34
C SER A 341 -9.52 15.82 17.39
N LEU A 342 -9.84 15.08 16.33
CA LEU A 342 -8.91 14.61 15.30
C LEU A 342 -8.99 15.43 14.01
N ASP A 343 -9.97 16.34 13.86
CA ASP A 343 -10.14 17.16 12.65
C ASP A 343 -9.04 18.22 12.48
N GLY A 344 -8.27 18.51 13.55
CA GLY A 344 -7.11 19.40 13.52
C GLY A 344 -5.78 18.73 13.15
N TYR A 345 -5.73 17.40 12.97
CA TYR A 345 -4.52 16.76 12.48
C TYR A 345 -4.33 17.12 11.00
N THR A 346 -3.29 17.91 10.71
CA THR A 346 -2.91 18.19 9.32
C THR A 346 -1.77 17.27 8.91
N LEU A 347 -1.73 16.87 7.63
CA LEU A 347 -0.56 16.18 7.08
C LEU A 347 0.68 17.09 7.06
N ALA A 348 0.47 18.41 7.06
CA ALA A 348 1.46 19.41 6.67
C ALA A 348 2.74 19.37 7.51
N ASP A 349 2.66 18.89 8.75
CA ASP A 349 3.78 18.91 9.68
C ASP A 349 4.74 17.70 9.55
N ASN A 350 4.43 16.73 8.67
CA ASN A 350 5.24 15.52 8.44
C ASN A 350 5.89 15.44 7.04
N VAL A 351 5.64 16.40 6.14
CA VAL A 351 5.90 16.23 4.70
C VAL A 351 7.35 16.56 4.28
N GLY A 352 8.11 17.27 5.11
CA GLY A 352 9.37 17.89 4.66
C GLY A 352 10.54 16.94 4.40
N TYR A 353 10.74 15.92 5.26
CA TYR A 353 12.05 15.26 5.36
C TYR A 353 12.07 13.80 4.90
N ALA A 354 11.04 12.99 5.24
CA ALA A 354 11.04 11.55 4.96
C ALA A 354 10.93 11.23 3.45
N LEU A 355 10.10 11.95 2.69
CA LEU A 355 9.95 11.71 1.24
C LEU A 355 11.08 12.32 0.39
N ARG A 356 11.72 13.43 0.79
CA ARG A 356 12.88 13.93 0.05
C ARG A 356 14.03 12.92 0.04
N LYS A 357 14.12 12.07 1.09
CA LYS A 357 15.08 10.98 1.15
C LYS A 357 14.51 9.65 0.63
N ASN A 358 13.23 9.32 0.81
CA ASN A 358 12.62 8.09 0.26
C ASN A 358 12.38 8.15 -1.26
N ILE A 359 11.99 9.29 -1.85
CA ILE A 359 11.98 9.47 -3.30
C ILE A 359 13.41 9.50 -3.85
N LYS A 360 14.36 10.05 -3.07
CA LYS A 360 15.78 9.99 -3.43
C LYS A 360 16.37 8.59 -3.26
N GLN A 361 15.90 7.78 -2.32
CA GLN A 361 16.30 6.39 -2.08
C GLN A 361 15.61 5.44 -3.03
N GLN A 362 14.38 5.71 -3.51
CA GLN A 362 13.82 5.07 -4.70
C GLN A 362 14.64 5.44 -5.93
N ARG A 363 15.03 6.71 -6.12
CA ARG A 363 16.00 7.11 -7.14
C ARG A 363 17.30 6.29 -7.02
N THR A 364 17.87 6.21 -5.82
CA THR A 364 19.14 5.51 -5.59
C THR A 364 18.99 4.00 -5.66
N SER A 365 17.86 3.39 -5.30
CA SER A 365 17.65 1.95 -5.39
C SER A 365 17.25 1.50 -6.80
N LEU A 366 16.55 2.33 -7.59
CA LEU A 366 16.30 2.10 -9.01
C LEU A 366 17.59 2.27 -9.84
N GLU A 367 18.42 3.27 -9.50
CA GLU A 367 19.75 3.48 -10.10
C GLU A 367 20.75 2.40 -9.63
N GLN A 368 20.76 2.00 -8.35
CA GLN A 368 21.67 0.96 -7.83
C GLN A 368 21.24 -0.47 -8.19
N ALA A 369 19.96 -0.69 -8.54
CA ALA A 369 19.48 -1.98 -9.05
C ALA A 369 19.60 -2.11 -10.59
N GLY A 370 20.16 -1.11 -11.29
CA GLY A 370 20.32 -1.13 -12.75
C GLY A 370 19.00 -1.04 -13.55
N LEU A 371 17.91 -0.59 -12.91
CA LEU A 371 16.56 -0.61 -13.49
C LEU A 371 16.29 0.57 -14.43
N THR A 372 17.15 1.60 -14.41
CA THR A 372 17.02 2.84 -15.19
C THR A 372 18.28 3.22 -15.97
N ASP A 373 19.21 2.29 -16.22
CA ASP A 373 20.45 2.60 -16.93
C ASP A 373 20.17 3.35 -18.25
N ASP A 374 20.71 4.57 -18.35
CA ASP A 374 20.55 5.58 -19.43
C ASP A 374 19.20 6.32 -19.57
N PHE A 375 18.31 6.25 -18.57
CA PHE A 375 17.04 6.98 -18.58
C PHE A 375 17.03 8.19 -17.63
N ILE A 376 17.21 9.39 -18.18
CA ILE A 376 17.21 10.65 -17.41
C ILE A 376 15.77 11.12 -17.20
N CYS A 377 15.35 11.19 -15.93
CA CYS A 377 14.03 11.65 -15.53
C CYS A 377 14.10 12.72 -14.44
N ASP A 378 13.87 13.99 -14.81
CA ASP A 378 13.94 15.12 -13.87
C ASP A 378 12.59 15.80 -13.62
N SER A 379 11.69 15.83 -14.59
CA SER A 379 10.38 16.47 -14.44
C SER A 379 9.38 15.58 -13.69
N LYS A 380 8.42 16.22 -13.01
CA LYS A 380 7.35 15.51 -12.30
C LYS A 380 6.49 14.66 -13.24
N SER A 381 6.17 15.15 -14.43
CA SER A 381 5.38 14.42 -15.42
C SER A 381 6.09 13.15 -15.91
N MET A 382 7.39 13.24 -16.18
CA MET A 382 8.18 12.08 -16.61
C MET A 382 8.35 11.06 -15.48
N ARG A 383 8.35 11.48 -14.22
CA ARG A 383 8.36 10.56 -13.07
C ARG A 383 7.09 9.72 -13.02
N SER A 384 5.92 10.33 -13.21
CA SER A 384 4.66 9.59 -13.25
C SER A 384 4.64 8.56 -14.38
N VAL A 385 5.22 8.89 -15.54
CA VAL A 385 5.36 7.94 -16.66
C VAL A 385 6.36 6.83 -16.31
N LEU A 386 7.50 7.14 -15.67
CA LEU A 386 8.46 6.15 -15.21
C LEU A 386 7.87 5.18 -14.18
N GLU A 387 7.06 5.69 -13.25
CA GLU A 387 6.34 4.87 -12.27
C GLU A 387 5.33 3.94 -12.95
N GLU A 388 4.60 4.43 -13.96
CA GLU A 388 3.69 3.62 -14.75
C GLU A 388 4.43 2.51 -15.51
N ILE A 389 5.59 2.81 -16.09
CA ILE A 389 6.50 1.83 -16.72
C ILE A 389 6.89 0.72 -15.74
N LEU A 390 7.40 1.09 -14.57
CA LEU A 390 7.87 0.10 -13.58
C LEU A 390 6.73 -0.70 -12.96
N SER A 391 5.54 -0.09 -12.84
CA SER A 391 4.34 -0.76 -12.38
C SER A 391 3.86 -1.78 -13.41
N VAL A 392 3.68 -1.35 -14.67
CA VAL A 392 3.15 -2.21 -15.74
C VAL A 392 4.11 -3.34 -16.10
N ALA A 393 5.43 -3.11 -16.02
CA ALA A 393 6.43 -4.12 -16.34
C ALA A 393 6.29 -5.42 -15.53
N LYS A 394 5.77 -5.35 -14.31
CA LYS A 394 5.59 -6.52 -13.43
C LYS A 394 4.44 -7.44 -13.88
N TYR A 395 3.58 -6.99 -14.79
CA TYR A 395 2.37 -7.69 -15.20
C TYR A 395 2.49 -8.23 -16.63
N ASP A 396 1.81 -9.35 -16.86
CA ASP A 396 1.65 -9.92 -18.19
C ASP A 396 0.42 -9.31 -18.89
N CYS A 397 0.60 -8.17 -19.54
CA CYS A 397 -0.48 -7.47 -20.25
C CYS A 397 0.02 -6.74 -21.52
N ASN A 398 -0.94 -6.36 -22.37
CA ASN A 398 -0.67 -5.52 -23.54
C ASN A 398 -0.52 -4.06 -23.10
N VAL A 399 0.49 -3.37 -23.63
CA VAL A 399 0.77 -1.97 -23.29
C VAL A 399 0.64 -1.09 -24.53
N LEU A 400 -0.23 -0.09 -24.46
CA LEU A 400 -0.31 0.97 -25.47
C LEU A 400 0.51 2.18 -25.02
N ILE A 401 1.52 2.55 -25.81
CA ILE A 401 2.37 3.71 -25.54
C ILE A 401 1.98 4.84 -26.49
N THR A 402 1.42 5.93 -25.95
CA THR A 402 0.99 7.09 -26.73
C THR A 402 1.94 8.27 -26.56
N GLY A 403 2.08 9.09 -27.61
CA GLY A 403 2.84 10.33 -27.57
C GLY A 403 3.32 10.73 -28.96
N ASP A 404 3.74 11.97 -29.12
CA ASP A 404 4.21 12.50 -30.40
C ASP A 404 5.46 11.75 -30.92
N THR A 405 5.77 11.91 -32.20
CA THR A 405 6.98 11.33 -32.79
C THR A 405 8.23 11.91 -32.13
N GLY A 406 9.20 11.04 -31.80
CA GLY A 406 10.47 11.46 -31.22
C GLY A 406 10.50 11.69 -29.70
N VAL A 407 9.39 11.50 -28.97
CA VAL A 407 9.36 11.69 -27.50
C VAL A 407 9.99 10.54 -26.69
N GLY A 408 10.55 9.53 -27.36
CA GLY A 408 11.25 8.41 -26.70
C GLY A 408 10.38 7.20 -26.35
N LYS A 409 9.27 6.96 -27.06
CA LYS A 409 8.40 5.78 -26.87
C LYS A 409 9.15 4.44 -26.93
N GLU A 410 10.16 4.32 -27.78
CA GLU A 410 11.02 3.13 -27.82
C GLU A 410 11.80 2.90 -26.52
N LYS A 411 12.27 3.97 -25.88
CA LYS A 411 12.96 3.87 -24.58
C LYS A 411 11.99 3.38 -23.51
N VAL A 412 10.76 3.90 -23.51
CA VAL A 412 9.68 3.43 -22.63
C VAL A 412 9.45 1.92 -22.80
N ALA A 413 9.25 1.45 -24.03
CA ALA A 413 9.05 0.02 -24.30
C ALA A 413 10.25 -0.85 -23.85
N SER A 414 11.47 -0.36 -24.07
CA SER A 414 12.69 -1.07 -23.65
C SER A 414 12.80 -1.15 -22.12
N MET A 415 12.37 -0.12 -21.40
CA MET A 415 12.35 -0.14 -19.94
C MET A 415 11.31 -1.11 -19.40
N ILE A 416 10.13 -1.19 -20.01
CA ILE A 416 9.12 -2.18 -19.64
C ILE A 416 9.70 -3.59 -19.78
N GLN A 417 10.33 -3.90 -20.92
CA GLN A 417 10.94 -5.21 -21.16
C GLN A 417 12.00 -5.55 -20.10
N LYS A 418 12.94 -4.63 -19.84
CA LYS A 418 14.02 -4.83 -18.86
C LYS A 418 13.52 -5.08 -17.45
N ASN A 419 12.43 -4.42 -17.06
CA ASN A 419 11.85 -4.50 -15.71
C ASN A 419 10.76 -5.57 -15.58
N SER A 420 10.52 -6.33 -16.65
CA SER A 420 9.50 -7.39 -16.67
C SER A 420 10.03 -8.75 -16.27
N THR A 421 9.12 -9.67 -15.99
CA THR A 421 9.41 -11.09 -15.82
C THR A 421 9.98 -11.74 -17.10
N ARG A 422 9.87 -11.07 -18.26
CA ARG A 422 10.40 -11.47 -19.56
C ARG A 422 11.70 -10.78 -19.94
N SER A 423 12.42 -10.18 -18.99
CA SER A 423 13.67 -9.45 -19.23
C SER A 423 14.76 -10.28 -19.94
N ASN A 424 14.74 -11.60 -19.78
CA ASN A 424 15.66 -12.54 -20.42
C ASN A 424 15.08 -13.25 -21.66
N GLN A 425 13.88 -12.87 -22.12
CA GLN A 425 13.19 -13.46 -23.28
C GLN A 425 13.41 -12.61 -24.56
N PRO A 426 13.09 -13.14 -25.76
CA PRO A 426 13.22 -12.38 -27.01
C PRO A 426 12.49 -11.05 -26.96
N TYR A 427 13.14 -9.99 -27.43
CA TYR A 427 12.53 -8.66 -27.56
C TYR A 427 12.61 -8.18 -29.00
N ILE A 428 11.49 -8.31 -29.71
CA ILE A 428 11.40 -8.00 -31.14
C ILE A 428 10.78 -6.62 -31.29
N LYS A 429 11.54 -5.66 -31.85
CA LYS A 429 11.06 -4.32 -32.19
C LYS A 429 10.80 -4.23 -33.67
N ILE A 430 9.63 -3.72 -34.04
CA ILE A 430 9.20 -3.59 -35.43
C ILE A 430 8.68 -2.18 -35.62
N ASN A 431 9.25 -1.47 -36.58
CA ASN A 431 8.64 -0.25 -37.09
C ASN A 431 7.62 -0.66 -38.15
N CYS A 432 6.34 -0.48 -37.85
CA CYS A 432 5.27 -0.94 -38.73
C CYS A 432 5.15 -0.11 -40.01
N ALA A 433 5.46 1.19 -39.97
CA ALA A 433 5.48 2.06 -41.15
C ALA A 433 6.56 1.67 -42.18
N SER A 434 7.56 0.89 -41.78
CA SER A 434 8.60 0.38 -42.69
C SER A 434 8.19 -0.87 -43.48
N ILE A 435 7.07 -1.51 -43.13
CA ILE A 435 6.61 -2.74 -43.77
C ILE A 435 5.69 -2.38 -44.92
N SER A 436 6.01 -2.87 -46.13
CA SER A 436 5.13 -2.72 -47.28
C SER A 436 3.83 -3.49 -47.06
N GLU A 437 2.68 -2.89 -47.37
CA GLU A 437 1.34 -3.46 -47.20
C GLU A 437 1.23 -4.90 -47.75
N HIS A 438 1.81 -5.16 -48.92
CA HIS A 438 1.78 -6.47 -49.58
C HIS A 438 2.65 -7.55 -48.90
N LEU A 439 3.50 -7.17 -47.94
CA LEU A 439 4.40 -8.09 -47.24
C LEU A 439 4.02 -8.28 -45.77
N ILE A 440 3.07 -7.52 -45.22
CA ILE A 440 2.66 -7.57 -43.81
C ILE A 440 2.43 -9.00 -43.33
N GLU A 441 1.57 -9.77 -44.01
CA GLU A 441 1.26 -11.14 -43.59
C GLU A 441 2.52 -12.03 -43.56
N SER A 442 3.34 -11.94 -44.59
CA SER A 442 4.57 -12.75 -44.72
C SER A 442 5.64 -12.37 -43.69
N GLU A 443 5.66 -11.12 -43.22
CA GLU A 443 6.60 -10.62 -42.22
C GLU A 443 6.14 -10.98 -40.80
N PHE A 444 4.85 -10.83 -40.49
CA PHE A 444 4.31 -11.12 -39.16
C PHE A 444 4.13 -12.62 -38.89
N PHE A 445 3.62 -13.37 -39.87
CA PHE A 445 3.30 -14.80 -39.73
C PHE A 445 4.35 -15.73 -40.34
N GLY A 446 5.21 -15.21 -41.21
CA GLY A 446 6.19 -16.03 -41.91
C GLY A 446 5.59 -16.78 -43.10
N TYR A 447 6.42 -17.61 -43.73
CA TYR A 447 6.00 -18.47 -44.83
C TYR A 447 6.90 -19.68 -44.98
N GLU A 448 6.31 -20.78 -45.45
CA GLU A 448 7.02 -22.01 -45.78
C GLU A 448 7.68 -21.96 -47.16
N LYS A 449 8.66 -22.84 -47.38
CA LYS A 449 9.36 -22.94 -48.67
C LYS A 449 8.36 -23.12 -49.82
N GLY A 450 8.45 -22.24 -50.83
CA GLY A 450 7.65 -22.34 -52.05
C GLY A 450 6.25 -21.74 -51.96
N ALA A 451 5.95 -20.94 -50.92
CA ALA A 451 4.66 -20.28 -50.76
C ALA A 451 4.28 -19.33 -51.93
N PHE A 452 5.27 -18.72 -52.60
CA PHE A 452 5.07 -17.85 -53.77
C PHE A 452 6.31 -17.81 -54.68
N THR A 453 6.16 -17.29 -55.90
CA THR A 453 7.27 -17.12 -56.86
C THR A 453 8.28 -16.09 -56.32
N GLY A 454 9.48 -16.55 -55.96
CA GLY A 454 10.51 -15.73 -55.31
C GLY A 454 10.66 -15.97 -53.80
N ALA A 455 9.84 -16.85 -53.20
CA ALA A 455 9.97 -17.25 -51.81
C ALA A 455 11.34 -17.89 -51.54
N ASN A 456 11.99 -17.51 -50.44
CA ASN A 456 13.28 -18.06 -50.09
C ASN A 456 13.21 -19.58 -49.91
N THR A 457 14.22 -20.29 -50.40
CA THR A 457 14.31 -21.75 -50.37
C THR A 457 14.36 -22.36 -48.97
N SER A 458 14.54 -21.55 -47.93
CA SER A 458 14.51 -21.96 -46.51
C SER A 458 13.22 -21.60 -45.77
N GLY A 459 12.24 -20.95 -46.41
CA GLY A 459 11.13 -20.30 -45.71
C GLY A 459 11.60 -19.10 -44.86
N LYS A 460 10.67 -18.49 -44.12
CA LYS A 460 10.93 -17.38 -43.19
C LYS A 460 10.03 -17.50 -41.96
N LYS A 461 10.61 -17.43 -40.76
CA LYS A 461 9.85 -17.29 -39.51
C LYS A 461 9.24 -15.90 -39.42
N GLY A 462 7.98 -15.82 -39.01
CA GLY A 462 7.30 -14.56 -38.76
C GLY A 462 7.77 -13.88 -37.47
N TYR A 463 7.51 -12.59 -37.33
CA TYR A 463 7.82 -11.85 -36.12
C TYR A 463 7.13 -12.41 -34.87
N PHE A 464 5.90 -12.92 -34.98
CA PHE A 464 5.22 -13.53 -33.83
C PHE A 464 5.93 -14.80 -33.35
N GLU A 465 6.39 -15.64 -34.28
CA GLU A 465 7.16 -16.84 -33.95
C GLU A 465 8.54 -16.48 -33.38
N ALA A 466 9.18 -15.43 -33.91
CA ALA A 466 10.46 -14.94 -33.40
C ALA A 466 10.36 -14.34 -31.99
N ALA A 467 9.19 -13.81 -31.62
CA ALA A 467 8.90 -13.23 -30.31
C ALA A 467 8.26 -14.24 -29.33
N ASP A 468 8.22 -15.53 -29.66
CA ASP A 468 7.56 -16.54 -28.83
C ASP A 468 8.11 -16.54 -27.39
N ASN A 469 7.21 -16.57 -26.41
CA ASN A 469 7.46 -16.37 -24.97
C ASN A 469 8.13 -15.02 -24.57
N GLY A 470 8.38 -14.14 -25.53
CA GLY A 470 9.03 -12.85 -25.39
C GLY A 470 8.08 -11.65 -25.47
N ILE A 471 8.61 -10.52 -25.91
CA ILE A 471 7.88 -9.26 -26.08
C ILE A 471 8.05 -8.79 -27.52
N ILE A 472 6.93 -8.43 -28.14
CA ILE A 472 6.89 -7.76 -29.45
C ILE A 472 6.49 -6.29 -29.24
N PHE A 473 7.31 -5.37 -29.74
CA PHE A 473 7.01 -3.93 -29.73
C PHE A 473 6.71 -3.48 -31.15
N LEU A 474 5.48 -3.00 -31.35
CA LEU A 474 4.96 -2.51 -32.62
C LEU A 474 4.99 -0.98 -32.59
N ASP A 475 6.06 -0.40 -33.12
CA ASP A 475 6.14 1.05 -33.27
C ASP A 475 5.30 1.50 -34.47
N GLU A 476 4.67 2.67 -34.33
CA GLU A 476 3.79 3.24 -35.36
C GLU A 476 2.67 2.28 -35.81
N VAL A 477 2.13 1.48 -34.87
CA VAL A 477 1.06 0.50 -35.14
C VAL A 477 -0.21 1.10 -35.74
N GLY A 478 -0.41 2.42 -35.61
CA GLY A 478 -1.53 3.14 -36.23
C GLY A 478 -1.40 3.33 -37.74
N GLU A 479 -0.23 3.04 -38.32
CA GLU A 479 0.03 3.10 -39.77
C GLU A 479 -0.21 1.73 -40.46
N LEU A 480 -0.61 0.70 -39.72
CA LEU A 480 -0.97 -0.64 -40.23
C LEU A 480 -2.41 -0.76 -40.71
#